data_AF-A0A960HR18-F1
#
_entry.id   AF-A0A960HR18-F1
#
_cell.length_a   1.000
_cell.length_b   1.000
_cell.length_c   1.000
_cell.angle_alpha   90.00
_cell.angle_beta   90.00
_cell.angle_gamma   90.00
#
_symmetry.space_group_name_H-M   'P 1'
#
loop_
_entity.id
_entity.type
_entity.pdbx_description
1 polymer ?
#
loop_
_entity_poly.entity_id
_entity_poly.type
_entity_poly.pdbx_seq_one_letter_code
_entity_poly.pdbx_strand_id
1 'polypeptide(L)'
;MTMLNERQQLSYIAAQAADARLNVELETEGMTLNIGPQHPATHGTLRIIARLDGEQVVWAEPVPGYMHRGYEKLTEVRTFPQVTTLINRIDWLGSFANEVPFILAAEQLMDIEAPPRA
;
A
#
# COMPACT_ATOMS: atom_id res chain seq x y z
N MET A 1 -14.35 -40.83 2.26
CA MET A 1 -13.86 -40.18 3.50
C MET A 1 -12.85 -41.13 4.12
N THR A 2 -11.62 -41.06 3.63
CA THR A 2 -10.57 -42.08 3.86
C THR A 2 -9.92 -41.84 5.22
N MET A 3 -10.03 -42.80 6.13
CA MET A 3 -9.39 -42.74 7.45
C MET A 3 -7.87 -42.75 7.28
N LEU A 4 -7.19 -41.75 7.84
CA LEU A 4 -5.73 -41.67 7.86
C LEU A 4 -5.15 -42.91 8.57
N ASN A 5 -4.06 -43.47 8.04
CA ASN A 5 -3.37 -44.61 8.63
C ASN A 5 -2.79 -44.23 10.00
N GLU A 6 -2.78 -45.13 10.98
CA GLU A 6 -2.33 -44.92 12.36
C GLU A 6 -0.91 -44.32 12.44
N ARG A 7 -0.03 -44.68 11.50
CA ARG A 7 1.30 -44.06 11.34
C ARG A 7 1.25 -42.58 10.95
N GLN A 8 0.31 -42.19 10.10
CA GLN A 8 0.13 -40.80 9.68
C GLN A 8 -0.48 -39.96 10.82
N GLN A 9 -1.35 -40.57 11.61
CA GLN A 9 -1.92 -39.95 12.80
C GLN A 9 -0.84 -39.72 13.88
N LEU A 10 0.03 -40.71 14.12
CA LEU A 10 1.16 -40.56 15.04
C LEU A 10 2.18 -39.52 14.57
N SER A 11 2.47 -39.43 13.27
CA SER A 11 3.36 -38.39 12.74
C SER A 11 2.74 -36.99 12.84
N TYR A 12 1.42 -36.87 12.65
CA TYR A 12 0.70 -35.61 12.80
C TYR A 12 0.69 -35.13 14.26
N ILE A 13 0.45 -36.05 15.20
CA ILE A 13 0.50 -35.75 16.64
C ILE A 13 1.93 -35.38 17.06
N ALA A 14 2.95 -36.08 16.55
CA ALA A 14 4.35 -35.74 16.83
C ALA A 14 4.75 -34.36 16.27
N ALA A 15 4.26 -34.00 15.08
CA ALA A 15 4.47 -32.68 14.49
C ALA A 15 3.78 -31.58 15.30
N GLN A 16 2.52 -31.76 15.70
CA GLN A 16 1.82 -30.82 16.59
C GLN A 16 2.48 -30.71 17.96
N ALA A 17 2.98 -31.81 18.53
CA ALA A 17 3.69 -31.80 19.81
C ALA A 17 5.07 -31.13 19.72
N ALA A 18 5.72 -31.16 18.55
CA ALA A 18 6.95 -30.42 18.28
C ALA A 18 6.68 -28.91 18.17
N ASP A 19 5.63 -28.51 17.45
CA ASP A 19 5.15 -27.12 17.37
C ASP A 19 4.79 -26.59 18.77
N ALA A 20 4.06 -27.38 19.56
CA ALA A 20 3.62 -26.99 20.90
C ALA A 20 4.78 -26.83 21.91
N ARG A 21 5.91 -27.53 21.72
CA ARG A 21 7.11 -27.37 22.57
C ARG A 21 7.96 -26.15 22.23
N LEU A 22 7.72 -25.53 21.07
CA LEU A 22 8.42 -24.33 20.61
C LEU A 22 7.62 -23.03 20.83
N ASN A 23 6.37 -23.12 21.27
CA ASN A 23 5.57 -21.97 21.72
C ASN A 23 5.94 -21.53 23.15
N VAL A 24 7.24 -21.35 23.41
CA VAL A 24 7.66 -20.48 24.51
C VAL A 24 7.41 -19.08 23.99
N GLU A 25 6.28 -18.49 24.38
CA GLU A 25 6.00 -17.05 24.18
C GLU A 25 7.09 -16.29 24.95
N LEU A 26 8.18 -15.97 24.25
CA LEU A 26 9.23 -15.12 24.77
C LEU A 26 8.63 -13.71 24.82
N GLU A 27 8.26 -13.24 26.01
CA GLU A 27 7.85 -11.85 26.20
C GLU A 27 9.02 -10.94 25.81
N THR A 28 8.94 -10.34 24.62
CA THR A 28 9.89 -9.36 24.13
C THR A 28 9.47 -7.97 24.60
N GLU A 29 10.39 -7.16 25.14
CA GLU A 29 10.10 -5.75 25.42
C GLU A 29 9.67 -5.06 24.12
N GLY A 30 8.51 -4.39 24.15
CA GLY A 30 7.94 -3.75 22.96
C GLY A 30 8.92 -2.77 22.31
N MET A 31 9.34 -3.06 21.08
CA MET A 31 10.31 -2.27 20.33
C MET A 31 9.59 -1.26 19.43
N THR A 32 10.06 -0.02 19.38
CA THR A 32 9.64 0.93 18.34
C THR A 32 10.72 1.02 17.26
N LEU A 33 10.40 0.55 16.06
CA LEU A 33 11.25 0.61 14.87
C LEU A 33 10.79 1.74 13.95
N ASN A 34 11.70 2.65 13.62
CA ASN A 34 11.45 3.72 12.66
C ASN A 34 12.05 3.35 11.30
N ILE A 35 11.18 2.94 10.37
CA ILE A 35 11.55 2.64 8.99
C ILE A 35 11.52 3.96 8.22
N GLY A 36 12.70 4.48 7.90
CA GLY A 36 12.85 5.78 7.25
C GLY A 36 12.39 5.82 5.79
N PRO A 37 12.20 7.03 5.22
CA PRO A 37 11.61 7.24 3.90
C PRO A 37 12.47 6.78 2.71
N GLN A 38 13.75 6.50 2.92
CA GLN A 38 14.67 5.97 1.91
C GLN A 38 15.06 4.51 2.18
N HIS A 39 14.39 3.87 3.15
CA HIS A 39 14.72 2.50 3.50
C HIS A 39 14.43 1.58 2.29
N PRO A 40 15.34 0.66 1.93
CA PRO A 40 15.21 -0.15 0.71
C PRO A 40 13.96 -1.05 0.70
N ALA A 41 13.36 -1.29 1.87
CA ALA A 41 12.10 -2.03 2.00
C ALA A 41 10.83 -1.22 1.65
N THR A 42 10.93 0.08 1.36
CA THR A 42 9.78 0.92 0.98
C THR A 42 9.82 1.26 -0.51
N HIS A 43 8.88 0.73 -1.30
CA HIS A 43 8.68 1.18 -2.69
C HIS A 43 8.10 2.60 -2.68
N GLY A 44 8.89 3.59 -3.11
CA GLY A 44 8.54 5.01 -3.01
C GLY A 44 9.16 5.68 -1.79
N THR A 45 8.56 6.76 -1.31
CA THR A 45 9.08 7.55 -0.19
C THR A 45 8.04 7.61 0.92
N LEU A 46 8.16 6.68 1.88
CA LEU A 46 7.23 6.53 2.99
C LEU A 46 8.01 6.22 4.26
N ARG A 47 7.75 6.95 5.34
CA ARG A 47 8.25 6.59 6.67
C ARG A 47 7.18 5.79 7.40
N ILE A 48 7.57 4.75 8.11
CA ILE A 48 6.68 3.94 8.93
C ILE A 48 7.27 3.82 10.33
N ILE A 49 6.49 4.20 11.34
CA ILE A 49 6.84 3.97 12.75
C ILE A 49 6.11 2.70 13.18
N ALA A 50 6.83 1.59 13.32
CA ALA A 50 6.27 0.30 13.69
C ALA A 50 6.56 -0.01 15.17
N ARG A 51 5.55 -0.50 15.89
CA ARG A 51 5.72 -1.11 17.21
C ARG A 51 5.70 -2.62 17.02
N LEU A 52 6.70 -3.28 17.58
CA LEU A 52 6.94 -4.70 17.42
C LEU A 52 6.91 -5.39 18.78
N ASP A 53 6.30 -6.58 18.81
CA ASP A 53 6.51 -7.58 19.85
C ASP A 53 7.24 -8.75 19.17
N GLY A 54 8.56 -8.80 19.34
CA GLY A 54 9.43 -9.71 18.62
C GLY A 54 9.33 -9.50 17.10
N GLU A 55 8.90 -10.54 16.39
CA GLU A 55 8.70 -10.52 14.93
C GLU A 55 7.28 -10.08 14.52
N GLN A 56 6.37 -9.88 15.48
CA GLN A 56 4.99 -9.48 15.22
C GLN A 56 4.84 -7.96 15.23
N VAL A 57 4.16 -7.42 14.21
CA VAL A 57 3.76 -6.00 14.18
C VAL A 57 2.49 -5.83 14.99
N VAL A 58 2.59 -5.15 16.14
CA VAL A 58 1.42 -4.84 16.98
C VAL A 58 0.72 -3.56 16.54
N TRP A 59 1.47 -2.62 15.93
CA TRP A 59 0.95 -1.36 15.42
C TRP A 59 1.92 -0.72 14.44
N ALA A 60 1.41 0.06 13.49
CA ALA A 60 2.23 0.85 12.58
C ALA A 60 1.55 2.18 12.21
N GLU A 61 2.33 3.27 12.22
CA GLU A 61 1.93 4.58 11.74
C GLU A 61 2.67 4.94 10.45
N PRO A 62 1.97 5.03 9.31
CA PRO A 62 2.54 5.59 8.10
C PRO A 62 2.59 7.13 8.21
N VAL A 63 3.74 7.70 7.88
CA VAL A 63 3.96 9.15 7.82
C VAL A 63 4.15 9.56 6.36
N PRO A 64 3.06 9.97 5.67
CA PRO A 64 3.12 10.39 4.27
C PRO A 64 3.62 11.85 4.12
N GLY A 65 3.71 12.33 2.88
CA GLY A 65 3.95 13.75 2.58
C GLY A 65 5.35 14.09 2.05
N TYR A 66 6.30 13.16 2.11
CA TYR A 66 7.66 13.36 1.56
C TYR A 66 7.70 13.62 0.05
N MET A 67 6.63 13.26 -0.67
CA MET A 67 6.44 13.49 -2.10
C MET A 67 5.28 14.45 -2.40
N HIS A 68 4.88 15.28 -1.42
CA HIS A 68 3.89 16.32 -1.65
C HIS A 68 4.46 17.37 -2.62
N ARG A 69 3.85 17.49 -3.80
CA ARG A 69 4.30 18.38 -4.89
C ARG A 69 3.39 19.59 -5.11
N GLY A 70 2.37 19.77 -4.26
CA GLY A 70 1.47 20.93 -4.34
C GLY A 70 0.62 20.98 -5.62
N TYR A 71 0.21 19.82 -6.15
CA TYR A 71 -0.54 19.75 -7.41
C TYR A 71 -1.79 20.63 -7.41
N GLU A 72 -2.59 20.56 -6.35
CA GLU A 72 -3.80 21.37 -6.18
C GLU A 72 -3.52 22.88 -6.25
N LYS A 73 -2.38 23.33 -5.71
CA LYS A 73 -1.99 24.74 -5.82
C LYS A 73 -1.50 25.10 -7.21
N LEU A 74 -0.79 24.18 -7.86
CA LEU A 74 -0.27 24.37 -9.20
C LEU A 74 -1.38 24.43 -10.25
N THR A 75 -2.52 23.76 -10.04
CA THR A 75 -3.65 23.83 -10.97
C THR A 75 -4.37 25.18 -10.94
N GLU A 76 -4.35 25.90 -9.81
CA GLU A 76 -4.99 27.24 -9.70
C GLU A 76 -4.41 28.29 -10.67
N VAL A 77 -3.15 28.13 -11.08
CA VAL A 77 -2.43 29.11 -11.92
C VAL A 77 -2.20 28.61 -13.36
N ARG A 78 -2.86 27.51 -13.76
CA ARG A 78 -2.68 26.86 -15.06
C ARG A 78 -4.00 26.75 -15.80
N THR A 79 -3.92 26.72 -17.13
CA THR A 79 -5.08 26.42 -17.96
C THR A 79 -5.38 24.93 -17.98
N PHE A 80 -6.63 24.55 -18.24
CA PHE A 80 -7.06 23.14 -18.27
C PHE A 80 -6.15 22.23 -19.11
N PRO A 81 -5.72 22.58 -20.34
CA PRO A 81 -4.79 21.75 -21.12
C PRO A 81 -3.40 21.61 -20.48
N GLN A 82 -2.92 22.63 -19.76
CA GLN A 82 -1.64 22.54 -19.05
C GLN A 82 -1.72 21.61 -17.84
N VAL A 83 -2.89 21.55 -17.19
CA VAL A 83 -3.13 20.71 -16.02
C VAL A 83 -3.07 19.21 -16.36
N THR A 84 -3.41 18.79 -17.58
CA THR A 84 -3.31 17.39 -18.02
C THR A 84 -1.90 16.82 -17.78
N THR A 85 -0.85 17.61 -18.05
CA THR A 85 0.55 17.21 -17.82
C THR A 85 0.95 17.05 -16.35
N LEU A 86 0.21 17.68 -15.44
CA LEU A 86 0.37 17.53 -14.00
C LEU A 86 -0.34 16.28 -13.48
N ILE A 87 -1.57 16.06 -13.96
CA ILE A 87 -2.44 14.96 -13.53
C ILE A 87 -1.87 13.60 -13.90
N ASN A 88 -1.23 13.50 -15.07
CA ASN A 88 -0.48 12.32 -15.51
C ASN A 88 0.60 11.87 -14.49
N ARG A 89 1.08 12.78 -13.64
CA ARG A 89 2.16 12.52 -12.68
C ARG A 89 1.69 12.19 -11.27
N ILE A 90 0.38 12.17 -11.01
CA ILE A 90 -0.19 11.84 -9.70
C ILE A 90 0.00 10.35 -9.42
N ASP A 91 -0.52 9.50 -10.30
CA ASP A 91 -0.12 8.10 -10.40
C ASP A 91 0.71 7.90 -11.69
N TRP A 92 2.01 7.68 -11.49
CA TRP A 92 2.96 7.50 -12.59
C TRP A 92 2.94 6.11 -13.22
N LEU A 93 2.23 5.14 -12.63
CA LEU A 93 2.02 3.82 -13.24
C LEU A 93 0.79 3.85 -14.16
N GLY A 94 -0.29 4.49 -13.71
CA GLY A 94 -1.57 4.61 -14.40
C GLY A 94 -1.84 6.00 -14.99
N SER A 95 -0.86 6.60 -15.67
CA SER A 95 -0.95 7.96 -16.21
C SER A 95 -2.28 8.34 -16.88
N PHE A 96 -2.79 7.51 -17.80
CA PHE A 96 -4.07 7.77 -18.49
C PHE A 96 -5.29 7.60 -17.60
N ALA A 97 -5.23 6.74 -16.58
CA ALA A 97 -6.32 6.55 -15.63
C ALA A 97 -6.56 7.82 -14.79
N ASN A 98 -5.57 8.70 -14.66
CA ASN A 98 -5.73 10.00 -14.03
C ASN A 98 -6.30 11.05 -14.99
N GLU A 99 -5.94 11.01 -16.27
CA GLU A 99 -6.37 12.02 -17.25
C GLU A 99 -7.85 11.88 -17.62
N VAL A 100 -8.33 10.65 -17.84
CA VAL A 100 -9.73 10.38 -18.20
C VAL A 100 -10.73 11.05 -17.26
N PRO A 101 -10.69 10.86 -15.92
CA PRO A 101 -11.65 11.50 -15.03
C PRO A 101 -11.53 13.03 -15.01
N PHE A 102 -10.33 13.59 -15.24
CA PHE A 102 -10.15 15.04 -15.33
C PHE A 102 -10.81 15.61 -16.59
N ILE A 103 -10.62 14.97 -17.73
CA ILE A 103 -11.24 15.39 -19.00
C ILE A 103 -12.75 15.21 -18.94
N LEU A 104 -13.26 14.08 -18.44
CA LEU A 104 -14.70 13.87 -18.27
C LEU A 104 -15.33 14.93 -17.36
N ALA A 105 -14.66 15.31 -16.26
CA ALA A 105 -15.13 16.38 -15.39
C ALA A 105 -15.14 17.75 -16.10
N ALA A 106 -14.13 18.04 -16.93
CA ALA A 106 -14.08 19.27 -17.70
C ALA A 106 -15.16 19.31 -18.81
N GLU A 107 -15.39 18.19 -19.50
CA GLU A 107 -16.44 18.03 -20.51
C GLU A 107 -17.83 18.24 -19.90
N GLN A 108 -18.09 17.61 -18.75
CA GLN A 108 -19.32 17.80 -17.99
C GLN A 108 -19.52 19.25 -17.55
N LEU A 109 -18.45 19.93 -17.10
CA LEU A 109 -18.53 21.33 -16.67
C LEU A 109 -18.84 22.30 -17.83
N MET A 110 -18.45 21.93 -19.04
CA MET A 110 -18.62 22.75 -20.25
C MET A 110 -19.82 22.33 -21.12
N ASP A 111 -20.58 21.30 -20.70
CA ASP A 111 -21.67 20.68 -21.48
C ASP A 111 -21.22 20.22 -22.89
N ILE A 112 -20.05 19.59 -22.97
CA ILE A 112 -19.47 19.06 -24.22
C ILE A 112 -19.58 17.54 -24.25
N GLU A 113 -20.02 16.99 -25.40
CA GLU A 113 -20.01 15.55 -25.66
C GLU A 113 -18.87 15.20 -26.61
N ALA A 114 -17.98 14.30 -26.18
CA ALA A 114 -16.92 13.75 -27.02
C ALA A 114 -17.50 12.89 -28.17
N PRO A 115 -16.88 12.87 -29.36
CA PRO A 115 -17.38 12.06 -30.47
C PRO A 115 -17.29 10.56 -30.14
N PRO A 116 -18.20 9.71 -30.64
CA PRO A 116 -18.28 8.28 -30.26
C PRO A 116 -17.03 7.42 -30.51
N ARG A 117 -16.05 7.93 -31.27
CA ARG A 117 -14.79 7.25 -31.56
C ARG A 117 -13.69 7.58 -30.53
N ALA A 118 -13.77 8.74 -29.88
CA ALA A 118 -12.78 9.19 -28.92
C ALA A 118 -12.79 8.33 -27.65
#